data_AF-A0A9P5U4Y5-F1
#
_entry.id   AF-A0A9P5U4Y5-F1
#
_cell.length_a   1.000
_cell.length_b   1.000
_cell.length_c   1.000
_cell.angle_alpha   90.00
_cell.angle_beta   90.00
_cell.angle_gamma   90.00
#
_symmetry.space_group_name_H-M   'P 1'
#
loop_
_entity.id
_entity.type
_entity.pdbx_description
1 polymer ?
#
loop_
_entity_poly.entity_id
_entity_poly.type
_entity_poly.pdbx_seq_one_letter_code
_entity_poly.pdbx_strand_id
1 'polypeptide(L)'
;MGQYWTLVNIDKAQVASEHWGKLGEFFWSSHSKVLDRLSTAVNLSEWPKLMSKDKCSPAAQTASFLTKLPVELLQAIAKSLIGDFADLMSFSLTCLTMWEVAEGVRFLYLRTELQRRSWNGNRIILLGDYTRRLPQKLLTEEDREMLKEKAEIYDEEGSDDGSDNGFGDADVSLLNRASHEMEENYLHYGDGVRNRIYGLAYYRYVVPEAREWFYLDISRMTLRHAPSTTEAEDRWMLRNLTKQEFVIKSKGTTPSALAQALFSLISWSDDPSISMCCDDADAGRMVRGPWAGDRIDVTLYSLHEHKNDPDWKDITKDVLVFLGRLAKGDDEGFLVDEF
;
A
#
# COMPACT_ATOMS: atom_id res chain seq x y z
N MET A 1 11.45 27.98 -2.17
CA MET A 1 12.33 26.88 -1.74
C MET A 1 11.50 25.85 -1.00
N GLY A 2 11.94 24.59 -0.98
CA GLY A 2 11.17 23.47 -0.45
C GLY A 2 12.03 22.31 -0.02
N GLN A 3 11.45 21.47 0.82
CA GLN A 3 12.05 20.26 1.33
C GLN A 3 11.53 19.03 0.57
N TYR A 4 12.36 18.00 0.42
CA TYR A 4 11.93 16.73 -0.17
C TYR A 4 11.19 15.90 0.87
N TRP A 5 10.22 15.11 0.40
CA TRP A 5 9.41 14.27 1.26
C TRP A 5 9.57 12.79 0.91
N THR A 6 9.44 11.93 1.89
CA THR A 6 9.52 10.47 1.71
C THR A 6 8.46 9.78 2.56
N LEU A 7 7.68 8.90 1.94
CA LEU A 7 6.67 8.12 2.64
C LEU A 7 7.31 6.85 3.21
N VAL A 8 7.26 6.69 4.53
CA VAL A 8 7.93 5.62 5.28
C VAL A 8 6.92 4.74 6.01
N ASN A 9 7.09 3.42 5.88
CA ASN A 9 6.47 2.41 6.72
C ASN A 9 7.49 1.94 7.76
N ILE A 10 7.22 2.30 9.02
CA ILE A 10 8.12 2.09 10.14
C ILE A 10 8.16 0.61 10.54
N ASP A 11 6.99 -0.05 10.60
CA ASP A 11 6.90 -1.46 11.01
C ASP A 11 7.68 -2.39 10.07
N LYS A 12 7.85 -1.98 8.80
CA LYS A 12 8.57 -2.77 7.79
C LYS A 12 9.95 -2.24 7.46
N ALA A 13 10.33 -1.05 7.93
CA ALA A 13 11.51 -0.32 7.46
C ALA A 13 11.54 -0.25 5.91
N GLN A 14 10.45 0.27 5.34
CA GLN A 14 10.26 0.41 3.90
C GLN A 14 9.98 1.87 3.57
N VAL A 15 10.64 2.38 2.52
CA VAL A 15 10.22 3.63 1.89
C VAL A 15 9.48 3.35 0.59
N ALA A 16 8.51 4.19 0.27
CA ALA A 16 7.88 4.14 -1.05
C ALA A 16 8.92 4.55 -2.10
N SER A 17 9.15 3.70 -3.10
CA SER A 17 10.13 3.89 -4.18
C SER A 17 9.86 5.08 -5.12
N GLU A 18 8.76 5.80 -4.92
CA GLU A 18 8.44 6.98 -5.72
C GLU A 18 9.28 8.14 -5.20
N HIS A 19 10.00 8.81 -6.09
CA HIS A 19 10.64 10.08 -5.76
C HIS A 19 9.53 11.13 -5.66
N TRP A 20 9.07 11.38 -4.44
CA TRP A 20 7.91 12.25 -4.21
C TRP A 20 8.21 13.71 -4.58
N GLY A 21 9.45 14.18 -4.44
CA GLY A 21 9.79 15.58 -4.70
C GLY A 21 9.36 16.48 -3.53
N LYS A 22 9.07 17.75 -3.82
CA LYS A 22 8.54 18.70 -2.83
C LYS A 22 7.03 18.60 -2.74
N LEU A 23 6.46 18.86 -1.56
CA LEU A 23 5.01 18.71 -1.33
C LEU A 23 4.17 19.42 -2.41
N GLY A 24 4.42 20.69 -2.72
CA GLY A 24 3.66 21.39 -3.77
C GLY A 24 3.80 20.85 -5.20
N GLU A 25 4.82 20.05 -5.48
CA GLU A 25 5.01 19.42 -6.80
C GLU A 25 4.13 18.18 -6.97
N PHE A 26 3.87 17.43 -5.88
CA PHE A 26 3.15 16.17 -5.96
C PHE A 26 1.81 16.17 -5.22
N PHE A 27 1.56 17.03 -4.24
CA PHE A 27 0.46 16.88 -3.29
C PHE A 27 -0.89 16.71 -3.98
N TRP A 28 -1.16 17.49 -5.03
CA TRP A 28 -2.41 17.44 -5.80
C TRP A 28 -2.45 16.38 -6.91
N SER A 29 -1.36 15.64 -7.12
CA SER A 29 -1.31 14.53 -8.08
C SER A 29 -2.14 13.32 -7.62
N SER A 30 -2.29 12.34 -8.50
CA SER A 30 -3.00 11.10 -8.18
C SER A 30 -2.09 10.09 -7.48
N HIS A 31 -2.47 9.67 -6.26
CA HIS A 31 -1.67 8.79 -5.41
C HIS A 31 -2.39 7.48 -5.07
N SER A 32 -3.09 6.91 -6.05
CA SER A 32 -3.87 5.68 -5.88
C SER A 32 -3.04 4.51 -5.36
N LYS A 33 -1.77 4.41 -5.76
CA LYS A 33 -0.85 3.35 -5.30
C LYS A 33 -0.64 3.35 -3.79
N VAL A 34 -0.60 4.52 -3.15
CA VAL A 34 -0.47 4.60 -1.68
C VAL A 34 -1.72 4.06 -1.01
N LEU A 35 -2.90 4.44 -1.53
CA LEU A 35 -4.18 3.94 -1.01
C LEU A 35 -4.33 2.43 -1.24
N ASP A 36 -3.86 1.90 -2.36
CA ASP A 36 -3.84 0.46 -2.65
C ASP A 36 -2.99 -0.30 -1.60
N ARG A 37 -1.84 0.27 -1.20
CA ARG A 37 -0.97 -0.33 -0.16
C ARG A 37 -1.65 -0.34 1.21
N LEU A 38 -2.39 0.72 1.55
CA LEU A 38 -3.08 0.85 2.84
C LEU A 38 -4.43 0.14 2.89
N SER A 39 -4.94 -0.30 1.74
CA SER A 39 -6.25 -0.92 1.64
C SER A 39 -6.32 -2.24 2.41
N THR A 40 -7.44 -2.41 3.12
CA THR A 40 -7.70 -3.60 3.91
C THR A 40 -7.75 -4.81 2.99
N ALA A 41 -6.81 -5.74 3.18
CA ALA A 41 -6.82 -6.98 2.43
C ALA A 41 -8.09 -7.78 2.75
N VAL A 42 -8.81 -8.18 1.70
CA VAL A 42 -9.92 -9.14 1.83
C VAL A 42 -9.41 -10.33 2.62
N ASN A 43 -10.15 -10.74 3.66
CA ASN A 43 -9.71 -11.83 4.53
C ASN A 43 -9.66 -13.15 3.75
N LEU A 44 -8.45 -13.48 3.26
CA LEU A 44 -8.19 -14.67 2.48
C LEU A 44 -8.39 -15.98 3.29
N SER A 45 -8.63 -15.91 4.60
CA SER A 45 -8.90 -17.12 5.41
C SER A 45 -10.18 -17.85 5.02
N GLU A 46 -11.12 -17.17 4.35
CA GLU A 46 -12.39 -17.77 3.90
C GLU A 46 -12.30 -18.39 2.50
N TRP A 47 -11.19 -18.18 1.81
CA TRP A 47 -10.97 -18.60 0.43
C TRP A 47 -11.10 -20.10 0.16
N PRO A 48 -10.57 -21.02 1.00
CA PRO A 48 -10.69 -22.45 0.77
C PRO A 48 -12.15 -22.93 0.78
N LYS A 49 -13.04 -22.20 1.47
CA LYS A 49 -14.47 -22.55 1.58
C LYS A 49 -15.27 -22.16 0.33
N LEU A 50 -14.77 -21.21 -0.48
CA LEU A 50 -15.46 -20.69 -1.65
C LEU A 50 -15.22 -21.58 -2.89
N MET A 51 -14.03 -22.16 -3.01
CA MET A 51 -13.59 -22.94 -4.17
C MET A 51 -14.20 -24.34 -4.25
N SER A 52 -14.83 -24.84 -3.17
CA SER A 52 -15.38 -26.20 -3.11
C SER A 52 -16.69 -26.38 -3.87
N LYS A 53 -17.25 -25.33 -4.48
CA LYS A 53 -18.61 -25.37 -5.06
C LYS A 53 -18.70 -25.63 -6.56
N ASP A 54 -17.65 -25.38 -7.33
CA ASP A 54 -17.72 -25.54 -8.80
C ASP A 54 -16.96 -26.78 -9.27
N LYS A 55 -17.67 -27.91 -9.34
CA LYS A 55 -17.20 -29.10 -10.05
C LYS A 55 -17.22 -28.81 -11.56
N CYS A 56 -16.08 -28.40 -12.11
CA CYS A 56 -15.88 -28.43 -13.56
C CYS A 56 -15.97 -29.88 -14.06
N SER A 57 -16.81 -30.14 -15.06
CA SER A 57 -16.84 -31.42 -15.76
C SER A 57 -15.45 -31.74 -16.33
N PRO A 58 -14.94 -32.97 -16.17
CA PRO A 58 -13.64 -33.34 -16.69
C PRO A 58 -13.69 -33.34 -18.23
N ALA A 59 -13.11 -32.32 -18.86
CA ALA A 59 -12.72 -32.44 -20.26
C ALA A 59 -11.70 -33.59 -20.37
N ALA A 60 -11.85 -34.44 -21.40
CA ALA A 60 -11.03 -35.62 -21.61
C ALA A 60 -9.53 -35.26 -21.58
N GLN A 61 -8.87 -35.54 -20.45
CA GLN A 61 -7.44 -35.31 -20.29
C GLN A 61 -6.68 -36.44 -20.98
N THR A 62 -5.85 -36.09 -21.96
CA THR A 62 -4.81 -36.97 -22.46
C THR A 62 -3.82 -37.24 -21.32
N ALA A 63 -3.67 -38.50 -20.93
CA ALA A 63 -2.84 -38.90 -19.80
C ALA A 63 -1.37 -38.54 -20.04
N SER A 64 -0.91 -37.46 -19.41
CA SER A 64 0.49 -37.03 -19.39
C SER A 64 1.29 -37.86 -18.38
N PHE A 65 2.61 -37.91 -18.54
CA PHE A 65 3.50 -38.47 -17.51
C PHE A 65 3.36 -37.70 -16.19
N LEU A 66 3.20 -36.38 -16.24
CA LEU A 66 3.05 -35.54 -15.04
C LEU A 66 1.81 -35.92 -14.23
N THR A 67 0.68 -36.26 -14.87
CA THR A 67 -0.54 -36.67 -14.15
C THR A 67 -0.43 -38.04 -13.49
N LYS A 68 0.65 -38.80 -13.73
CA LYS A 68 0.93 -40.09 -13.08
C LYS A 68 1.86 -39.96 -11.88
N LEU A 69 2.43 -38.78 -11.64
CA LEU A 69 3.29 -38.55 -10.49
C LEU A 69 2.46 -38.52 -9.20
N PRO A 70 3.01 -39.00 -8.06
CA PRO A 70 2.44 -38.76 -6.75
C PRO A 70 2.22 -37.26 -6.49
N VAL A 71 1.16 -36.94 -5.74
CA VAL A 71 0.76 -35.56 -5.45
C VAL A 71 1.88 -34.77 -4.76
N GLU A 72 2.69 -35.43 -3.95
CA GLU A 72 3.83 -34.84 -3.23
C GLU A 72 4.89 -34.32 -4.19
N LEU A 73 5.15 -35.04 -5.29
CA LEU A 73 6.11 -34.61 -6.31
C LEU A 73 5.55 -33.45 -7.13
N LEU A 74 4.26 -33.47 -7.42
CA LEU A 74 3.58 -32.36 -8.10
C LEU A 74 3.56 -31.09 -7.23
N GLN A 75 3.38 -31.22 -5.91
CA GLN A 75 3.51 -30.12 -4.96
C GLN A 75 4.95 -29.61 -4.87
N ALA A 76 5.94 -30.50 -4.90
CA ALA A 76 7.35 -30.11 -4.92
C ALA A 76 7.71 -29.31 -6.19
N ILE A 77 7.21 -29.74 -7.35
CA ILE A 77 7.33 -28.99 -8.60
C ILE A 77 6.68 -27.62 -8.46
N ALA A 78 5.43 -27.54 -7.99
CA ALA A 78 4.75 -26.27 -7.78
C ALA A 78 5.53 -25.33 -6.84
N LYS A 79 6.12 -25.85 -5.75
CA LYS A 79 6.96 -25.07 -4.84
C LYS A 79 8.23 -24.55 -5.51
N SER A 80 8.83 -25.31 -6.43
CA SER A 80 10.01 -24.86 -7.18
C SER A 80 9.71 -23.71 -8.15
N LEU A 81 8.44 -23.54 -8.54
CA LEU A 81 7.98 -22.47 -9.44
C LEU A 81 7.63 -21.17 -8.69
N ILE A 82 7.85 -21.10 -7.37
CA ILE A 82 7.55 -19.90 -6.56
C ILE A 82 8.35 -18.68 -7.03
N GLY A 83 9.52 -18.88 -7.65
CA GLY A 83 10.36 -17.79 -8.14
C GLY A 83 9.70 -16.88 -9.18
N ASP A 84 8.79 -17.42 -10.01
CA ASP A 84 7.95 -16.65 -10.93
C ASP A 84 6.50 -17.14 -10.82
N PHE A 85 5.63 -16.31 -10.24
CA PHE A 85 4.21 -16.64 -10.10
C PHE A 85 3.53 -16.93 -11.46
N ALA A 86 4.05 -16.37 -12.56
CA ALA A 86 3.55 -16.66 -13.91
C ALA A 86 3.73 -18.14 -14.26
N ASP A 87 4.86 -18.72 -13.87
CA ASP A 87 5.18 -20.11 -14.15
C ASP A 87 4.31 -21.03 -13.29
N LEU A 88 4.14 -20.69 -12.00
CA LEU A 88 3.22 -21.40 -11.11
C LEU A 88 1.77 -21.37 -11.63
N MET A 89 1.32 -20.22 -12.14
CA MET A 89 -0.01 -20.07 -12.74
C MET A 89 -0.14 -20.85 -14.04
N SER A 90 0.88 -20.79 -14.91
CA SER A 90 0.91 -21.52 -16.18
C SER A 90 0.85 -23.03 -15.94
N PHE A 91 1.63 -23.54 -14.98
CA PHE A 91 1.57 -24.92 -14.51
C PHE A 91 0.18 -25.30 -13.99
N SER A 92 -0.42 -24.45 -13.17
CA SER A 92 -1.73 -24.71 -12.58
C SER A 92 -2.85 -24.75 -13.62
N LEU A 93 -2.74 -23.97 -14.70
CA LEU A 93 -3.75 -23.88 -15.74
C LEU A 93 -3.68 -25.00 -16.78
N THR A 94 -2.65 -25.87 -16.75
CA THR A 94 -2.53 -26.95 -17.74
C THR A 94 -3.67 -27.98 -17.64
N CYS A 95 -4.12 -28.30 -16.43
CA CYS A 95 -5.26 -29.18 -16.19
C CYS A 95 -5.81 -29.03 -14.76
N LEU A 96 -7.01 -29.59 -14.52
CA LEU A 96 -7.68 -29.52 -13.22
C LEU A 96 -6.85 -30.15 -12.09
N THR A 97 -6.14 -31.26 -12.36
CA THR A 97 -5.28 -31.90 -11.37
C THR A 97 -4.17 -30.96 -10.90
N MET A 98 -3.47 -30.28 -11.82
CA MET A 98 -2.42 -29.32 -11.44
C MET A 98 -3.02 -28.08 -10.76
N TRP A 99 -4.22 -27.67 -11.17
CA TRP A 99 -4.95 -26.61 -10.48
C TRP A 99 -5.19 -26.96 -9.01
N GLU A 100 -5.72 -28.14 -8.70
CA GLU A 100 -5.98 -28.57 -7.32
C GLU A 100 -4.67 -28.74 -6.54
N VAL A 101 -3.68 -29.40 -7.13
CA VAL A 101 -2.41 -29.71 -6.44
C VAL A 101 -1.63 -28.45 -6.07
N ALA A 102 -1.57 -27.47 -6.96
CA ALA A 102 -0.84 -26.23 -6.72
C ALA A 102 -1.64 -25.18 -5.91
N GLU A 103 -2.89 -25.47 -5.49
CA GLU A 103 -3.75 -24.50 -4.79
C GLU A 103 -3.11 -23.94 -3.53
N GLY A 104 -2.63 -24.82 -2.63
CA GLY A 104 -2.00 -24.38 -1.38
C GLY A 104 -0.74 -23.55 -1.63
N VAL A 105 0.03 -23.88 -2.68
CA VAL A 105 1.24 -23.14 -3.05
C VAL A 105 0.89 -21.76 -3.60
N ARG A 106 -0.07 -21.69 -4.53
CA ARG A 106 -0.55 -20.41 -5.08
C ARG A 106 -1.11 -19.50 -4.01
N PHE A 107 -1.91 -20.06 -3.10
CA PHE A 107 -2.50 -19.32 -2.00
C PHE A 107 -1.42 -18.79 -1.05
N LEU A 108 -0.49 -19.65 -0.63
CA LEU A 108 0.60 -19.24 0.25
C LEU A 108 1.45 -18.15 -0.39
N TYR A 109 1.78 -18.30 -1.67
CA TYR A 109 2.52 -17.28 -2.42
C TYR A 109 1.76 -15.95 -2.46
N LEU A 110 0.51 -15.94 -2.94
CA LEU A 110 -0.31 -14.74 -3.05
C LEU A 110 -0.48 -14.05 -1.70
N ARG A 111 -0.77 -14.82 -0.64
CA ARG A 111 -0.91 -14.29 0.71
C ARG A 111 0.40 -13.64 1.16
N THR A 112 1.54 -14.30 0.95
CA THR A 112 2.85 -13.80 1.35
C THR A 112 3.20 -12.52 0.59
N GLU A 113 3.00 -12.48 -0.74
CA GLU A 113 3.26 -11.28 -1.54
C GLU A 113 2.33 -10.13 -1.21
N LEU A 114 1.03 -10.39 -1.03
CA LEU A 114 0.07 -9.38 -0.61
C LEU A 114 0.41 -8.83 0.78
N GLN A 115 0.76 -9.69 1.73
CA GLN A 115 1.20 -9.28 3.06
C GLN A 115 2.51 -8.50 3.01
N ARG A 116 3.46 -8.90 2.17
CA ARG A 116 4.73 -8.20 1.98
C ARG A 116 4.51 -6.78 1.46
N ARG A 117 3.60 -6.61 0.50
CA ARG A 117 3.32 -5.33 -0.18
C ARG A 117 2.28 -4.44 0.48
N SER A 118 1.42 -5.00 1.33
CA SER A 118 0.40 -4.25 2.05
C SER A 118 1.01 -3.50 3.24
N TRP A 119 0.62 -2.25 3.41
CA TRP A 119 0.95 -1.39 4.54
C TRP A 119 -0.25 -1.18 5.47
N ASN A 120 -1.33 -1.92 5.23
CA ASN A 120 -2.55 -1.89 6.04
C ASN A 120 -2.24 -2.11 7.53
N GLY A 121 -2.65 -1.14 8.35
CA GLY A 121 -2.52 -1.16 9.80
C GLY A 121 -1.10 -0.95 10.32
N ASN A 122 -0.15 -0.60 9.44
CA ASN A 122 1.22 -0.29 9.83
C ASN A 122 1.35 1.17 10.25
N ARG A 123 2.42 1.48 11.00
CA ARG A 123 2.80 2.85 11.35
C ARG A 123 3.40 3.57 10.14
N ILE A 124 2.74 4.63 9.67
CA ILE A 124 3.10 5.35 8.45
C ILE A 124 3.40 6.82 8.77
N ILE A 125 4.44 7.36 8.14
CA ILE A 125 4.83 8.77 8.28
C ILE A 125 5.28 9.31 6.92
N LEU A 126 4.93 10.56 6.61
CA LEU A 126 5.48 11.29 5.46
C LEU A 126 6.55 12.24 5.99
N LEU A 127 7.82 11.88 5.80
CA LEU A 127 8.96 12.53 6.44
C LEU A 127 9.60 13.57 5.52
N GLY A 128 9.83 14.78 6.02
CA GLY A 128 10.63 15.79 5.32
C GLY A 128 12.13 15.57 5.53
N ASP A 129 12.96 15.86 4.53
CA ASP A 129 14.43 15.71 4.59
C ASP A 129 15.11 16.63 5.63
N TYR A 130 14.48 17.73 6.04
CA TYR A 130 14.91 18.56 7.16
C TYR A 130 14.40 18.09 8.54
N THR A 131 13.81 16.91 8.64
CA THR A 131 13.41 16.35 9.94
C THR A 131 14.65 16.12 10.79
N ARG A 132 14.71 16.79 11.94
CA ARG A 132 15.77 16.59 12.93
C ARG A 132 15.30 15.77 14.10
N ARG A 133 14.00 15.73 14.39
CA ARG A 133 13.42 14.99 15.52
C ARG A 133 12.15 14.27 15.08
N LEU A 134 12.04 13.00 15.41
CA LEU A 134 10.82 12.22 15.19
C LEU A 134 9.73 12.58 16.22
N PRO A 135 8.44 12.29 15.93
CA PRO A 135 7.38 12.32 16.92
C PRO A 135 7.77 11.54 18.18
N GLN A 136 7.42 12.07 19.35
CA GLN A 136 7.72 11.39 20.61
C GLN A 136 7.06 10.01 20.65
N LYS A 137 7.82 9.01 21.13
CA LYS A 137 7.37 7.61 21.23
C LYS A 137 7.06 6.95 19.88
N LEU A 138 7.55 7.50 18.77
CA LEU A 138 7.39 6.87 17.47
C LEU A 138 8.10 5.52 17.39
N LEU A 139 9.36 5.49 17.86
CA LEU A 139 10.20 4.30 17.92
C LEU A 139 10.27 3.82 19.37
N THR A 140 10.00 2.53 19.58
CA THR A 140 10.29 1.84 20.83
C THR A 140 11.74 1.35 20.84
N GLU A 141 12.22 0.84 21.97
CA GLU A 141 13.57 0.26 22.02
C GLU A 141 13.68 -0.98 21.12
N GLU A 142 12.60 -1.78 21.04
CA GLU A 142 12.54 -2.93 20.14
C GLU A 142 12.62 -2.51 18.66
N ASP A 143 11.98 -1.39 18.30
CA ASP A 143 12.10 -0.84 16.94
C ASP A 143 13.54 -0.43 16.63
N ARG A 144 14.22 0.20 17.59
CA ARG A 144 15.63 0.62 17.42
C ARG A 144 16.55 -0.57 17.24
N GLU A 145 16.35 -1.66 17.97
CA GLU A 145 17.13 -2.88 17.79
C GLU A 145 16.90 -3.50 16.40
N MET A 146 15.63 -3.63 15.99
CA MET A 146 15.26 -4.15 14.67
C MET A 146 15.82 -3.29 13.51
N LEU A 147 15.77 -1.97 13.64
CA LEU A 147 16.32 -1.07 12.63
C LEU A 147 17.86 -1.14 12.58
N LYS A 148 18.54 -1.31 13.72
CA LYS A 148 20.00 -1.48 13.76
C LYS A 148 20.43 -2.75 13.04
N GLU A 149 19.78 -3.88 13.34
CA GLU A 149 20.05 -5.16 12.68
C GLU A 149 19.89 -5.04 11.15
N LYS A 150 18.83 -4.37 10.68
CA LYS A 150 18.64 -4.12 9.25
C LYS A 150 19.73 -3.22 8.66
N ALA A 151 20.08 -2.12 9.33
CA ALA A 151 21.11 -1.22 8.85
C ALA A 151 22.47 -1.91 8.72
N GLU A 152 22.83 -2.79 9.65
CA GLU A 152 24.07 -3.57 9.61
C GLU A 152 24.13 -4.52 8.40
N ILE A 153 23.02 -5.19 8.07
CA ILE A 153 22.93 -6.05 6.87
C ILE A 153 23.22 -5.26 5.59
N TYR A 154 22.68 -4.03 5.47
CA TYR A 154 22.87 -3.20 4.28
C TYR A 154 24.28 -2.63 4.16
N ASP A 155 24.93 -2.30 5.28
CA ASP A 155 26.31 -1.83 5.27
C ASP A 155 27.29 -2.95 4.85
N GLU A 156 26.99 -4.21 5.19
CA GLU A 156 27.79 -5.38 4.78
C GLU A 156 27.62 -5.74 3.29
N GLU A 157 26.46 -5.47 2.69
CA GLU A 157 26.17 -5.78 1.27
C GLU A 157 26.68 -4.71 0.27
N GLY A 158 27.28 -3.63 0.76
CA GLY A 158 28.10 -2.71 -0.04
C GLY A 158 27.32 -1.61 -0.77
N SER A 159 27.12 -0.47 -0.09
CA SER A 159 26.85 0.81 -0.73
C SER A 159 27.62 1.93 -0.02
N ASP A 160 28.78 2.27 -0.58
CA ASP A 160 29.65 3.36 -0.14
C ASP A 160 29.13 4.71 -0.68
N ASP A 161 27.93 5.13 -0.25
CA ASP A 161 27.49 6.53 -0.40
C ASP A 161 27.27 7.13 1.00
N GLY A 162 28.39 7.28 1.70
CA GLY A 162 28.47 8.01 2.96
C GLY A 162 28.22 9.50 2.75
N SER A 163 26.95 9.91 2.79
CA SER A 163 26.59 11.28 3.20
C SER A 163 26.11 11.25 4.65
N ASP A 164 27.05 10.96 5.56
CA ASP A 164 26.87 11.19 6.99
C ASP A 164 26.84 12.70 7.26
N ASN A 165 25.70 13.33 6.95
CA ASN A 165 25.39 14.66 7.42
C ASN A 165 25.04 14.54 8.90
N GLY A 166 26.06 14.47 9.76
CA GLY A 166 26.01 14.30 11.23
C GLY A 166 25.30 15.42 12.00
N PHE A 167 24.18 15.92 11.49
CA PHE A 167 23.37 17.01 12.02
C PHE A 167 21.91 16.60 12.33
N GLY A 168 21.61 15.29 12.36
CA GLY A 168 20.29 14.74 12.69
C GLY A 168 20.27 13.91 13.98
N ASP A 169 19.09 13.78 14.60
CA ASP A 169 18.83 12.81 15.67
C ASP A 169 19.18 11.39 15.21
N ALA A 170 19.76 10.60 16.13
CA ALA A 170 20.22 9.24 15.86
C ALA A 170 19.07 8.36 15.34
N ASP A 171 17.85 8.61 15.81
CA ASP A 171 16.66 7.88 15.39
C ASP A 171 16.27 8.16 13.93
N VAL A 172 16.46 9.39 13.43
CA VAL A 172 16.19 9.74 12.02
C VAL A 172 17.23 9.10 11.10
N SER A 173 18.51 9.19 11.47
CA SER A 173 19.60 8.56 10.72
C SER A 173 19.43 7.04 10.65
N LEU A 174 19.08 6.42 11.78
CA LEU A 174 18.80 4.99 11.86
C LEU A 174 17.63 4.58 10.96
N LEU A 175 16.52 5.32 10.99
CA LEU A 175 15.37 5.06 10.13
C LEU A 175 15.74 5.17 8.65
N ASN A 176 16.49 6.19 8.25
CA ASN A 176 16.92 6.38 6.86
C ASN A 176 17.85 5.26 6.39
N ARG A 177 18.80 4.82 7.23
CA ARG A 177 19.74 3.72 6.89
C ARG A 177 19.06 2.35 6.84
N ALA A 178 18.13 2.09 7.75
CA ALA A 178 17.44 0.81 7.83
C ALA A 178 16.32 0.67 6.80
N SER A 179 15.80 1.79 6.29
CA SER A 179 14.72 1.78 5.32
C SER A 179 15.25 1.49 3.93
N HIS A 180 14.80 0.39 3.34
CA HIS A 180 15.07 0.09 1.94
C HIS A 180 13.94 0.63 1.07
N GLU A 181 14.29 1.04 -0.15
CA GLU A 181 13.29 1.23 -1.18
C GLU A 181 12.55 -0.08 -1.37
N MET A 182 11.23 -0.02 -1.22
CA MET A 182 10.40 -1.15 -1.55
C MET A 182 10.64 -1.47 -3.03
N GLU A 183 11.25 -2.62 -3.34
CA GLU A 183 11.44 -3.04 -4.72
C GLU A 183 10.08 -3.07 -5.42
N GLU A 184 9.83 -2.04 -6.24
CA GLU A 184 8.88 -2.08 -7.32
C GLU A 184 9.49 -2.97 -8.41
N ASN A 185 9.70 -4.25 -8.08
CA ASN A 185 9.73 -5.32 -9.04
C ASN A 185 8.33 -5.36 -9.64
N TYR A 186 8.05 -4.41 -10.54
CA TYR A 186 7.21 -4.68 -11.68
C TYR A 186 7.83 -5.93 -12.25
N LEU A 187 7.08 -7.00 -12.22
CA LEU A 187 7.38 -8.08 -13.12
C LEU A 187 7.37 -7.42 -14.50
N HIS A 188 8.55 -7.20 -15.09
CA HIS A 188 8.73 -6.53 -16.38
C HIS A 188 8.08 -7.42 -17.43
N TYR A 189 6.76 -7.29 -17.57
CA TYR A 189 5.97 -8.16 -18.41
C TYR A 189 5.85 -7.54 -19.79
N GLY A 190 6.81 -7.87 -20.64
CA GLY A 190 6.58 -7.88 -22.08
C GLY A 190 5.85 -9.16 -22.49
N ASP A 191 4.55 -9.33 -22.20
CA ASP A 191 3.69 -10.19 -23.02
C ASP A 191 2.19 -10.04 -22.72
N GLY A 192 1.37 -9.87 -23.76
CA GLY A 192 -0.09 -9.84 -23.66
C GLY A 192 -0.72 -11.17 -23.23
N VAL A 193 0.03 -12.28 -23.32
CA VAL A 193 -0.40 -13.62 -22.90
C VAL A 193 -0.42 -13.76 -21.38
N ARG A 194 0.59 -13.22 -20.68
CA ARG A 194 0.67 -13.26 -19.21
C ARG A 194 -0.47 -12.47 -18.56
N ASN A 195 -0.83 -11.31 -19.12
CA ASN A 195 -2.01 -10.54 -18.68
C ASN A 195 -3.33 -11.31 -18.82
N ARG A 196 -3.49 -12.16 -19.85
CA ARG A 196 -4.70 -13.00 -20.00
C ARG A 196 -4.74 -14.14 -18.98
N ILE A 197 -3.61 -14.79 -18.73
CA ILE A 197 -3.48 -15.83 -17.70
C ILE A 197 -3.86 -15.27 -16.32
N TYR A 198 -3.41 -14.05 -16.03
CA TYR A 198 -3.75 -13.34 -14.80
C TYR A 198 -5.20 -12.87 -14.75
N GLY A 199 -5.78 -12.41 -15.86
CA GLY A 199 -7.22 -12.17 -15.94
C GLY A 199 -8.04 -13.42 -15.61
N LEU A 200 -7.67 -14.58 -16.16
CA LEU A 200 -8.35 -15.86 -15.89
C LEU A 200 -8.21 -16.31 -14.44
N ALA A 201 -7.02 -16.11 -13.85
CA ALA A 201 -6.80 -16.30 -12.42
C ALA A 201 -7.74 -15.40 -11.60
N TYR A 202 -7.73 -14.10 -11.89
CA TYR A 202 -8.56 -13.08 -11.26
C TYR A 202 -10.06 -13.44 -11.27
N TYR A 203 -10.59 -13.86 -12.42
CA TYR A 203 -11.98 -14.30 -12.57
C TYR A 203 -12.36 -15.54 -11.78
N ARG A 204 -11.38 -16.33 -11.33
CA ARG A 204 -11.62 -17.55 -10.56
C ARG A 204 -11.33 -17.39 -9.08
N TYR A 205 -10.57 -16.36 -8.72
CA TYR A 205 -10.05 -16.15 -7.38
C TYR A 205 -10.89 -15.18 -6.55
N VAL A 206 -11.23 -14.00 -7.07
CA VAL A 206 -11.90 -13.00 -6.22
C VAL A 206 -13.34 -13.43 -5.91
N VAL A 207 -13.73 -13.37 -4.64
CA VAL A 207 -15.11 -13.57 -4.15
C VAL A 207 -16.06 -12.68 -4.97
N PRO A 208 -17.11 -13.20 -5.63
CA PRO A 208 -18.01 -12.40 -6.47
C PRO A 208 -18.49 -11.11 -5.79
N GLU A 209 -18.78 -11.19 -4.49
CA GLU A 209 -19.24 -10.10 -3.64
C GLU A 209 -18.15 -9.05 -3.38
N ALA A 210 -16.86 -9.42 -3.43
CA ALA A 210 -15.73 -8.49 -3.28
C ALA A 210 -15.28 -7.87 -4.61
N ARG A 211 -15.67 -8.44 -5.76
CA ARG A 211 -15.29 -7.97 -7.11
C ARG A 211 -15.85 -6.59 -7.45
N GLU A 212 -16.97 -6.23 -6.83
CA GLU A 212 -17.59 -4.92 -6.99
C GLU A 212 -16.76 -3.81 -6.34
N TRP A 213 -15.81 -4.18 -5.45
CA TRP A 213 -15.13 -3.27 -4.54
C TRP A 213 -13.61 -3.24 -4.73
N PHE A 214 -13.01 -4.41 -4.96
CA PHE A 214 -11.57 -4.55 -5.17
C PHE A 214 -11.28 -5.53 -6.30
N TYR A 215 -10.16 -5.29 -6.98
CA TYR A 215 -9.54 -6.28 -7.85
C TYR A 215 -8.09 -6.55 -7.47
N LEU A 216 -7.68 -7.82 -7.53
CA LEU A 216 -6.27 -8.18 -7.39
C LEU A 216 -5.53 -7.78 -8.67
N ASP A 217 -4.69 -6.75 -8.57
CA ASP A 217 -3.73 -6.46 -9.62
C ASP A 217 -2.54 -7.40 -9.46
N ILE A 218 -2.57 -8.52 -10.19
CA ILE A 218 -1.52 -9.53 -10.12
C ILE A 218 -0.19 -9.00 -10.69
N SER A 219 -0.21 -8.00 -11.58
CA SER A 219 1.03 -7.39 -12.10
C SER A 219 1.79 -6.62 -11.01
N ARG A 220 1.06 -6.04 -10.06
CA ARG A 220 1.61 -5.28 -8.93
C ARG A 220 1.59 -6.06 -7.62
N MET A 221 0.90 -7.19 -7.58
CA MET A 221 0.57 -7.95 -6.38
C MET A 221 -0.04 -7.04 -5.30
N THR A 222 -0.98 -6.17 -5.71
CA THR A 222 -1.72 -5.27 -4.83
C THR A 222 -3.22 -5.45 -5.02
N LEU A 223 -3.99 -5.15 -3.98
CA LEU A 223 -5.43 -5.00 -4.12
C LEU A 223 -5.72 -3.58 -4.57
N ARG A 224 -6.35 -3.46 -5.73
CA ARG A 224 -6.78 -2.18 -6.29
C ARG A 224 -8.25 -1.96 -6.07
N HIS A 225 -8.63 -0.70 -5.99
CA HIS A 225 -10.03 -0.28 -5.96
C HIS A 225 -10.73 -0.63 -7.29
N ALA A 226 -11.88 -1.31 -7.22
CA ALA A 226 -12.75 -1.44 -8.38
C ALA A 226 -13.29 -0.03 -8.75
N PRO A 227 -13.31 0.34 -10.04
CA PRO A 227 -13.96 1.58 -10.46
C PRO A 227 -15.43 1.46 -10.07
N SER A 228 -15.93 2.40 -9.24
CA SER A 228 -17.28 2.28 -8.68
C SER A 228 -18.29 2.16 -9.83
N THR A 229 -18.91 1.00 -9.97
CA THR A 229 -19.99 0.79 -10.94
C THR A 229 -21.23 1.48 -10.38
N THR A 230 -21.29 2.81 -10.54
CA THR A 230 -22.42 3.77 -10.56
C THR A 230 -23.63 3.64 -9.60
N GLU A 231 -23.77 2.60 -8.79
CA GLU A 231 -24.91 2.36 -7.88
C GLU A 231 -24.50 1.97 -6.45
N ALA A 232 -23.24 1.60 -6.23
CA ALA A 232 -22.73 1.35 -4.89
C ALA A 232 -22.61 2.66 -4.10
N GLU A 233 -23.50 2.88 -3.13
CA GLU A 233 -23.51 4.06 -2.23
C GLU A 233 -22.30 4.13 -1.28
N ASP A 234 -21.47 3.09 -1.26
CA ASP A 234 -20.39 2.95 -0.30
C ASP A 234 -19.21 3.87 -0.62
N ARG A 235 -18.55 4.31 0.45
CA ARG A 235 -17.50 5.34 0.38
C ARG A 235 -16.21 4.79 0.96
N TRP A 236 -15.11 5.07 0.28
CA TRP A 236 -13.78 4.83 0.82
C TRP A 236 -13.56 5.68 2.07
N MET A 237 -12.89 5.07 3.04
CA MET A 237 -12.61 5.66 4.33
C MET A 237 -11.16 5.39 4.71
N LEU A 238 -10.48 6.45 5.13
CA LEU A 238 -9.16 6.39 5.74
C LEU A 238 -9.33 6.34 7.25
N ARG A 239 -8.65 5.41 7.92
CA ARG A 239 -8.74 5.21 9.37
C ARG A 239 -7.41 5.34 10.06
N ASN A 240 -7.42 6.00 11.20
CA ASN A 240 -6.36 5.92 12.19
C ASN A 240 -6.75 4.91 13.27
N LEU A 241 -6.10 3.75 13.24
CA LEU A 241 -6.34 2.66 14.18
C LEU A 241 -5.81 2.97 15.59
N THR A 242 -4.79 3.85 15.72
CA THR A 242 -4.25 4.26 17.02
C THR A 242 -5.22 5.15 17.78
N LYS A 243 -5.87 6.08 17.07
CA LYS A 243 -6.72 7.13 17.65
C LYS A 243 -8.21 6.90 17.49
N GLN A 244 -8.60 5.88 16.73
CA GLN A 244 -9.98 5.60 16.35
C GLN A 244 -10.63 6.83 15.68
N GLU A 245 -9.90 7.48 14.77
CA GLU A 245 -10.41 8.59 13.97
C GLU A 245 -10.52 8.18 12.51
N PHE A 246 -11.46 8.76 11.76
CA PHE A 246 -11.60 8.45 10.33
C PHE A 246 -11.96 9.65 9.46
N VAL A 247 -11.65 9.52 8.18
CA VAL A 247 -12.02 10.45 7.10
C VAL A 247 -12.70 9.68 5.99
N ILE A 248 -13.90 10.11 5.59
CA ILE A 248 -14.65 9.51 4.49
C ILE A 248 -14.46 10.32 3.21
N LYS A 249 -14.26 9.63 2.09
CA LYS A 249 -14.26 10.24 0.76
C LYS A 249 -15.64 10.82 0.44
N SER A 250 -15.70 12.12 0.12
CA SER A 250 -16.96 12.79 -0.22
C SER A 250 -17.47 12.39 -1.61
N LYS A 251 -18.80 12.34 -1.80
CA LYS A 251 -19.42 12.05 -3.11
C LYS A 251 -18.98 13.12 -4.12
N GLY A 252 -18.50 12.70 -5.29
CA GLY A 252 -18.02 13.59 -6.36
C GLY A 252 -16.58 14.08 -6.23
N THR A 253 -15.84 13.71 -5.18
CA THR A 253 -14.40 14.02 -5.07
C THR A 253 -13.56 12.94 -5.76
N THR A 254 -12.46 13.35 -6.41
CA THR A 254 -11.51 12.42 -7.03
C THR A 254 -10.87 11.51 -5.97
N PRO A 255 -10.43 10.28 -6.31
CA PRO A 255 -9.69 9.41 -5.39
C PRO A 255 -8.49 10.10 -4.72
N SER A 256 -7.90 11.08 -5.40
CA SER A 256 -6.82 11.91 -4.88
C SER A 256 -7.16 12.51 -3.52
N ALA A 257 -8.41 12.96 -3.29
CA ALA A 257 -8.81 13.65 -2.07
C ALA A 257 -8.51 12.86 -0.77
N LEU A 258 -8.58 11.52 -0.83
CA LEU A 258 -8.24 10.68 0.32
C LEU A 258 -6.73 10.57 0.55
N ALA A 259 -5.92 10.62 -0.51
CA ALA A 259 -4.47 10.68 -0.40
C ALA A 259 -3.99 12.05 0.10
N GLN A 260 -4.59 13.15 -0.37
CA GLN A 260 -4.33 14.47 0.20
C GLN A 260 -4.69 14.53 1.68
N ALA A 261 -5.85 13.97 2.06
CA ALA A 261 -6.23 13.83 3.46
C ALA A 261 -5.16 13.06 4.24
N LEU A 262 -4.75 11.88 3.74
CA LEU A 262 -3.67 11.09 4.34
C LEU A 262 -2.41 11.93 4.56
N PHE A 263 -1.85 12.52 3.50
CA PHE A 263 -0.60 13.28 3.61
C PHE A 263 -0.70 14.44 4.59
N SER A 264 -1.81 15.17 4.60
CA SER A 264 -2.02 16.24 5.59
C SER A 264 -2.10 15.76 7.03
N LEU A 265 -2.41 14.49 7.22
CA LEU A 265 -2.53 13.88 8.53
C LEU A 265 -1.23 13.22 8.97
N ILE A 266 -0.38 12.70 8.08
CA ILE A 266 0.81 11.90 8.45
C ILE A 266 2.15 12.60 8.26
N SER A 267 2.15 13.84 7.78
CA SER A 267 3.37 14.60 7.50
C SER A 267 4.13 14.99 8.77
N TRP A 268 5.45 14.97 8.70
CA TRP A 268 6.33 15.38 9.79
C TRP A 268 7.63 16.02 9.29
N SER A 269 7.92 17.24 9.75
CA SER A 269 9.26 17.87 9.67
C SER A 269 9.46 18.92 10.77
N ASP A 270 10.72 19.31 11.00
CA ASP A 270 11.06 20.49 11.79
C ASP A 270 11.05 21.77 10.95
N ASP A 271 11.17 21.67 9.63
CA ASP A 271 11.16 22.79 8.70
C ASP A 271 9.74 23.05 8.15
N PRO A 272 9.20 24.28 8.22
CA PRO A 272 7.84 24.58 7.80
C PRO A 272 7.66 24.63 6.26
N SER A 273 8.73 24.51 5.47
CA SER A 273 8.69 24.71 4.03
C SER A 273 8.01 23.54 3.30
N ILE A 274 6.85 23.81 2.71
CA ILE A 274 6.09 22.81 1.93
C ILE A 274 6.04 23.10 0.42
N SER A 275 6.60 24.22 -0.05
CA SER A 275 6.49 24.64 -1.47
C SER A 275 5.05 24.71 -2.01
N MET A 276 4.09 25.00 -1.14
CA MET A 276 2.71 25.32 -1.51
C MET A 276 2.42 26.75 -1.08
N CYS A 277 1.53 27.44 -1.80
CA CYS A 277 1.08 28.76 -1.37
C CYS A 277 -0.02 28.62 -0.30
N CYS A 278 0.31 28.79 0.97
CA CYS A 278 -0.66 28.83 2.06
C CYS A 278 -0.16 29.71 3.20
N ASP A 279 -1.02 29.99 4.18
CA ASP A 279 -0.61 30.72 5.37
C ASP A 279 0.31 29.88 6.28
N ASP A 280 1.06 30.56 7.17
CA ASP A 280 2.00 29.90 8.08
C ASP A 280 1.32 28.91 9.03
N ALA A 281 0.04 29.15 9.36
CA ALA A 281 -0.73 28.28 10.25
C ALA A 281 -1.08 26.95 9.57
N ASP A 282 -1.50 27.00 8.31
CA ASP A 282 -1.83 25.85 7.49
C ASP A 282 -0.56 25.10 7.07
N ALA A 283 0.55 25.82 6.79
CA ALA A 283 1.87 25.21 6.59
C ALA A 283 2.32 24.45 7.85
N GLY A 284 2.19 25.06 9.02
CA GLY A 284 2.52 24.42 10.29
C GLY A 284 1.68 23.17 10.57
N ARG A 285 0.37 23.21 10.27
CA ARG A 285 -0.51 22.05 10.37
C ARG A 285 -0.15 20.97 9.36
N MET A 286 0.22 21.34 8.14
CA MET A 286 0.64 20.41 7.09
C MET A 286 1.93 19.71 7.48
N VAL A 287 2.90 20.41 8.06
CA VAL A 287 4.22 19.86 8.38
C VAL A 287 4.21 18.98 9.62
N ARG A 288 3.22 19.13 10.52
CA ARG A 288 3.07 18.33 11.73
C ARG A 288 1.67 17.74 11.81
N GLY A 289 1.42 16.81 10.89
CA GLY A 289 0.18 16.09 10.80
C GLY A 289 -0.15 15.34 12.09
N PRO A 290 -1.41 15.39 12.56
CA PRO A 290 -1.79 14.79 13.83
C PRO A 290 -1.67 13.26 13.85
N TRP A 291 -1.59 12.59 12.71
CA TRP A 291 -1.49 11.14 12.58
C TRP A 291 -0.08 10.66 12.18
N ALA A 292 0.93 11.54 12.24
CA ALA A 292 2.30 11.20 11.88
C ALA A 292 2.82 10.03 12.72
N GLY A 293 3.07 8.89 12.06
CA GLY A 293 3.55 7.67 12.71
C GLY A 293 2.48 6.77 13.32
N ASP A 294 1.19 7.11 13.18
CA ASP A 294 0.09 6.28 13.66
C ASP A 294 -0.18 5.08 12.74
N ARG A 295 -0.95 4.11 13.24
CA ARG A 295 -1.39 2.93 12.48
C ARG A 295 -2.53 3.30 11.56
N ILE A 296 -2.33 3.19 10.24
CA ILE A 296 -3.30 3.65 9.24
C ILE A 296 -3.80 2.51 8.37
N ASP A 297 -5.09 2.53 8.02
CA ASP A 297 -5.61 1.73 6.91
C ASP A 297 -6.63 2.48 6.05
N VAL A 298 -6.94 1.89 4.90
CA VAL A 298 -8.05 2.29 4.03
C VAL A 298 -9.04 1.14 3.96
N THR A 299 -10.32 1.44 4.13
CA THR A 299 -11.41 0.46 4.02
C THR A 299 -12.65 1.11 3.41
N LEU A 300 -13.67 0.30 3.19
CA LEU A 300 -15.00 0.79 2.92
C LEU A 300 -15.74 1.18 4.20
N TYR A 301 -16.60 2.20 4.09
CA TYR A 301 -17.43 2.68 5.18
C TYR A 301 -18.44 1.61 5.62
N SER A 302 -19.07 0.88 4.71
CA SER A 302 -19.98 -0.23 5.06
C SER A 302 -19.29 -1.31 5.92
N LEU A 303 -18.07 -1.70 5.56
CA LEU A 303 -17.27 -2.70 6.29
C LEU A 303 -16.92 -2.22 7.71
N HIS A 304 -16.83 -0.91 7.92
CA HIS A 304 -16.63 -0.33 9.24
C HIS A 304 -17.93 -0.29 10.05
N GLU A 305 -19.04 0.15 9.46
CA GLU A 305 -20.35 0.17 10.15
C GLU A 305 -20.77 -1.23 10.61
N HIS A 306 -20.53 -2.26 9.78
CA HIS A 306 -20.83 -3.65 10.16
C HIS A 306 -20.07 -4.14 11.40
N LYS A 307 -18.95 -3.50 11.76
CA LYS A 307 -18.19 -3.84 12.97
C LYS A 307 -18.72 -3.18 14.25
N ASN A 308 -19.71 -2.28 14.15
CA ASN A 308 -20.41 -1.68 15.29
C ASN A 308 -19.44 -1.16 16.37
N ASP A 309 -18.48 -0.32 15.97
CA ASP A 309 -17.47 0.23 16.87
C ASP A 309 -17.84 1.69 17.23
N PRO A 310 -18.63 1.94 18.30
CA PRO A 310 -19.32 3.21 18.55
C PRO A 310 -18.41 4.37 18.96
N ASP A 311 -17.12 4.13 19.19
CA ASP A 311 -16.19 5.10 19.77
C ASP A 311 -15.34 5.83 18.71
N TRP A 312 -15.56 5.57 17.43
CA TRP A 312 -14.77 6.19 16.36
C TRP A 312 -15.23 7.62 16.05
N LYS A 313 -14.27 8.54 15.98
CA LYS A 313 -14.51 9.96 15.71
C LYS A 313 -14.37 10.29 14.22
N ASP A 314 -15.45 10.78 13.63
CA ASP A 314 -15.45 11.33 12.27
C ASP A 314 -14.77 12.72 12.25
N ILE A 315 -13.63 12.84 11.56
CA ILE A 315 -12.93 14.12 11.36
C ILE A 315 -13.02 14.63 9.91
N THR A 316 -13.89 14.04 9.09
CA THR A 316 -14.01 14.32 7.64
C THR A 316 -14.20 15.81 7.35
N LYS A 317 -15.12 16.46 8.08
CA LYS A 317 -15.44 17.87 7.85
C LYS A 317 -14.23 18.78 8.10
N ASP A 318 -13.50 18.54 9.19
CA ASP A 318 -12.36 19.36 9.59
C ASP A 318 -11.18 19.21 8.63
N VAL A 319 -10.99 18.00 8.09
CA VAL A 319 -9.98 17.71 7.07
C VAL A 319 -10.37 18.35 5.73
N LEU A 320 -11.62 18.23 5.29
CA LEU A 320 -12.06 18.82 4.02
C LEU A 320 -12.01 20.36 4.04
N VAL A 321 -12.35 20.98 5.18
CA VAL A 321 -12.19 22.44 5.34
C VAL A 321 -10.72 22.84 5.21
N PHE A 322 -9.82 22.08 5.84
CA PHE A 322 -8.38 22.32 5.76
C PHE A 322 -7.85 22.19 4.32
N LEU A 323 -8.16 21.07 3.65
CA LEU A 323 -7.78 20.85 2.24
C LEU A 323 -8.34 21.92 1.32
N GLY A 324 -9.56 22.41 1.59
CA GLY A 324 -10.17 23.50 0.83
C GLY A 324 -9.47 24.85 1.03
N ARG A 325 -8.83 25.10 2.18
CA ARG A 325 -7.99 26.29 2.37
C ARG A 325 -6.67 26.17 1.62
N LEU A 326 -6.02 25.01 1.69
CA LEU A 326 -4.78 24.73 0.95
C LEU A 326 -4.98 24.90 -0.55
N ALA A 327 -6.09 24.38 -1.11
CA ALA A 327 -6.37 24.49 -2.55
C ALA A 327 -6.55 25.96 -2.99
N LYS A 328 -7.23 26.79 -2.18
CA LYS A 328 -7.45 28.21 -2.51
C LYS A 328 -6.14 29.00 -2.51
N GLY A 329 -5.27 28.77 -1.54
CA GLY A 329 -3.98 29.46 -1.48
C GLY A 329 -3.10 29.11 -2.68
N ASP A 330 -3.15 27.86 -3.14
CA ASP A 330 -2.37 27.38 -4.28
C ASP A 330 -2.87 27.95 -5.62
N ASP A 331 -4.19 28.02 -5.82
CA ASP A 331 -4.81 28.63 -7.00
C ASP A 331 -4.49 30.14 -7.10
N GLU A 332 -4.41 30.85 -5.97
CA GLU A 332 -4.02 32.27 -5.92
C GLU A 332 -2.52 32.48 -6.20
N GLY A 333 -1.68 31.49 -5.90
CA GLY A 333 -0.24 31.51 -6.17
C GLY A 333 0.14 31.48 -7.65
N PHE A 334 -0.71 30.89 -8.51
CA PHE A 334 -0.50 30.89 -9.96
C PHE A 334 -0.84 32.22 -10.65
N LEU A 335 -1.45 33.18 -9.93
CA LEU A 335 -1.84 34.48 -10.49
C LEU A 335 -0.85 35.62 -10.20
N VAL A 336 0.30 35.36 -9.56
CA VAL A 336 1.22 36.43 -9.10
C VAL A 336 2.54 36.50 -9.89
N ASP A 337 2.85 35.55 -10.78
CA ASP A 337 4.07 35.57 -11.61
C ASP A 337 3.82 35.95 -13.09
N GLU A 338 2.92 36.89 -13.34
CA GLU A 338 2.96 37.73 -14.56
C GLU A 338 2.92 39.20 -14.15
N PHE A 339 4.10 39.81 -13.95
CA PHE A 339 4.47 41.15 -14.43
C PHE A 339 5.98 41.42 -14.30
#